data_AF-A0A8S0RBV4-F1
#
_entry.id   AF-A0A8S0RBV4-F1
#
_cell.length_a   1.000
_cell.length_b   1.000
_cell.length_c   1.000
_cell.angle_alpha   90.00
_cell.angle_beta   90.00
_cell.angle_gamma   90.00
#
_symmetry.space_group_name_H-M   'P 1'
#
loop_
_entity.id
_entity.type
_entity.pdbx_description
1 polymer ?
#
loop_
_entity_poly.entity_id
_entity_poly.type
_entity_poly.pdbx_seq_one_letter_code
_entity_poly.pdbx_strand_id
1 'polypeptide(L)'
;MDETEIRLLEYARNGDISGLYFMIQQNPKYLESFNEIQFVNTPLHLVAAAGYTNYAIEIMNLMPSFGRTLNTEGLSPLHLALQENRAETVIALIRLDKGLIRVKGREGMTPLHYAAKTNRVDHLAKFIYDCPDSIEDLTNRFQSVAHVALEDNNFEAFNLVFGWLRRRGREDVLGWKDVEGNTVLHIAALKNQVLVVKRLVNLVRINKKNYADMTPIDIAVSKENNDVKEVLIRAKAKRARELSEFTLTQYLCSPPGIIEKVFRNFILVRKDLSIDMRNFVLLVAVLIATATYQAVLSPPGGVYQGDANTNNTVNKVAGDTNIPIINPSWEPKNSLTGTMVMPKLKYNIFMPANTLAFILSLSVIVFVLQARAYTIILDVCLIFLAYGYLIAMVCISNSSNVSRILSSLSWCTMVLVFLLKMFYYLVKAKCEARNRSSILNLFDKLPQEVYMIKCIRRMVMQYLVLKK
;
A
#
# COMPACT_ATOMS: atom_id res chain seq x y z
N MET A 1 -26.67 21.61 -41.88
CA MET A 1 -25.39 21.30 -42.51
C MET A 1 -25.16 22.39 -43.54
N ASP A 2 -24.08 23.13 -43.40
CA ASP A 2 -23.75 24.24 -44.31
C ASP A 2 -23.27 23.70 -45.68
N GLU A 3 -23.34 24.51 -46.74
CA GLU A 3 -22.92 24.12 -48.10
C GLU A 3 -21.44 23.69 -48.13
N THR A 4 -20.61 24.35 -47.32
CA THR A 4 -19.19 24.01 -47.14
C THR A 4 -18.99 22.62 -46.51
N GLU A 5 -19.81 22.25 -45.52
CA GLU A 5 -19.78 20.94 -44.88
C GLU A 5 -20.22 19.83 -45.84
N ILE A 6 -21.24 20.09 -46.66
CA ILE A 6 -21.71 19.15 -47.69
C ILE A 6 -20.58 18.87 -48.69
N ARG A 7 -19.94 19.92 -49.22
CA ARG A 7 -18.81 19.78 -50.16
C ARG A 7 -17.63 19.04 -49.55
N LEU A 8 -17.28 19.33 -48.29
CA LEU A 8 -16.24 18.61 -47.57
C LEU A 8 -16.54 17.11 -47.51
N LEU A 9 -17.77 16.75 -47.15
CA LEU A 9 -18.20 15.35 -47.07
C LEU A 9 -18.24 14.67 -48.44
N GLU A 10 -18.60 15.37 -49.52
CA GLU A 10 -18.54 14.84 -50.88
C GLU A 10 -17.11 14.51 -51.32
N TYR A 11 -16.15 15.43 -51.10
CA TYR A 11 -14.74 15.14 -51.40
C TYR A 11 -14.20 13.98 -50.55
N ALA A 12 -14.55 13.97 -49.26
CA ALA A 12 -14.15 12.90 -48.35
C ALA A 12 -14.75 11.54 -48.74
N ARG A 13 -16.01 11.51 -49.18
CA ARG A 13 -16.69 10.30 -49.69
C ARG A 13 -16.00 9.74 -50.94
N ASN A 14 -15.53 10.61 -51.81
CA ASN A 14 -14.82 10.22 -53.04
C ASN A 14 -13.33 9.90 -52.81
N GLY A 15 -12.83 10.10 -51.59
CA GLY A 15 -11.41 9.92 -51.24
C GLY A 15 -10.48 10.96 -51.87
N ASP A 16 -11.02 12.05 -52.41
CA ASP A 16 -10.25 13.06 -53.14
C ASP A 16 -9.61 14.05 -52.17
N ILE A 17 -8.44 13.73 -51.62
CA ILE A 17 -7.70 14.61 -50.69
C ILE A 17 -7.39 15.98 -51.35
N SER A 18 -7.22 16.02 -52.68
CA SER A 18 -6.98 17.26 -53.43
C SER A 18 -8.13 18.25 -53.26
N GLY A 19 -9.37 17.76 -53.12
CA GLY A 19 -10.54 18.59 -52.82
C GLY A 19 -10.42 19.38 -51.51
N LEU A 20 -9.86 18.78 -50.45
CA LEU A 20 -9.57 19.49 -49.19
C LEU A 20 -8.56 20.62 -49.41
N TYR A 21 -7.47 20.34 -50.14
CA TYR A 21 -6.46 21.35 -50.44
C TYR A 21 -7.00 22.46 -51.35
N PHE A 22 -7.90 22.13 -52.29
CA PHE A 22 -8.60 23.13 -53.09
C PHE A 22 -9.46 24.04 -52.21
N MET A 23 -10.20 23.50 -51.23
CA MET A 23 -10.95 24.32 -50.26
C MET A 23 -10.04 25.25 -49.45
N ILE A 24 -8.87 24.76 -49.02
CA ILE A 24 -7.87 25.56 -48.28
C ILE A 24 -7.25 26.63 -49.19
N GLN A 25 -7.00 26.36 -50.47
CA GLN A 25 -6.52 27.36 -51.41
C GLN A 25 -7.53 28.48 -51.65
N GLN A 26 -8.82 28.14 -51.74
CA GLN A 26 -9.90 29.14 -51.90
C GLN A 26 -10.08 29.99 -50.64
N ASN A 27 -9.90 29.39 -49.45
CA ASN A 27 -9.93 30.10 -48.18
C ASN A 27 -8.81 29.59 -47.24
N PRO A 28 -7.66 30.28 -47.19
CA PRO A 28 -6.52 29.87 -46.36
C PRO A 28 -6.82 29.79 -44.86
N LYS A 29 -7.81 30.55 -44.38
CA LYS A 29 -8.25 30.55 -42.98
C LYS A 29 -9.34 29.53 -42.66
N TYR A 30 -9.75 28.71 -43.63
CA TYR A 30 -10.86 27.77 -43.48
C TYR A 30 -10.74 26.88 -42.25
N LEU A 31 -9.56 26.32 -41.97
CA LEU A 31 -9.37 25.48 -40.77
C LEU A 31 -9.17 26.33 -39.50
N GLU A 32 -8.52 27.49 -39.60
CA GLU A 32 -8.23 28.35 -38.46
C GLU A 32 -9.51 28.93 -37.83
N SER A 33 -10.53 29.25 -38.64
CA SER A 33 -11.79 29.82 -38.15
C SER A 33 -12.52 28.93 -37.15
N PHE A 34 -12.30 27.61 -37.18
CA PHE A 34 -12.91 26.68 -36.23
C PHE A 34 -12.20 26.66 -34.86
N ASN A 35 -10.92 27.06 -34.79
CA ASN A 35 -10.21 27.12 -33.51
C ASN A 35 -10.64 28.31 -32.64
N GLU A 36 -11.19 29.36 -33.26
CA GLU A 36 -11.69 30.54 -32.55
C GLU A 36 -12.99 30.24 -31.77
N ILE A 37 -13.70 29.17 -32.13
CA ILE A 37 -14.99 28.80 -31.54
C ILE A 37 -14.80 27.61 -30.60
N GLN A 38 -15.13 27.80 -29.32
CA GLN A 38 -14.89 26.79 -28.29
C GLN A 38 -15.73 25.51 -28.47
N PHE A 39 -16.98 25.64 -28.94
CA PHE A 39 -17.90 24.52 -29.18
C PHE A 39 -18.45 24.57 -30.60
N VAL A 40 -17.83 23.82 -31.50
CA VAL A 40 -18.18 23.81 -32.93
C VAL A 40 -17.98 22.42 -33.55
N ASN A 41 -18.81 22.07 -34.52
CA ASN A 41 -18.53 20.92 -35.37
C ASN A 41 -17.37 21.27 -36.31
N THR A 42 -16.16 20.87 -35.94
CA THR A 42 -14.99 21.00 -36.81
C THR A 42 -15.08 20.02 -38.00
N PRO A 43 -14.36 20.27 -39.10
CA PRO A 43 -14.21 19.31 -40.21
C PRO A 43 -13.87 17.88 -39.73
N LEU A 44 -13.04 17.75 -38.68
CA LEU A 44 -12.66 16.46 -38.12
C LEU A 44 -13.85 15.73 -37.47
N HIS A 45 -14.79 16.43 -36.83
CA HIS A 45 -16.00 15.81 -36.28
C HIS A 45 -16.83 15.15 -37.39
N LEU A 46 -17.04 15.87 -38.49
CA LEU A 46 -17.88 15.43 -39.62
C LEU A 46 -17.30 14.18 -40.29
N VAL A 47 -16.01 14.22 -40.68
CA VAL A 47 -15.37 13.08 -41.35
C VAL A 47 -15.16 11.89 -40.41
N ALA A 48 -14.95 12.14 -39.11
CA ALA A 48 -14.83 11.08 -38.11
C ALA A 48 -16.16 10.35 -37.87
N ALA A 49 -17.27 11.10 -37.79
CA ALA A 49 -18.61 10.53 -37.70
C ALA A 49 -18.99 9.75 -38.98
N ALA A 50 -18.65 10.28 -40.15
CA ALA A 50 -18.90 9.63 -41.44
C ALA A 50 -18.00 8.39 -41.69
N GLY A 51 -16.85 8.29 -41.01
CA GLY A 51 -15.91 7.19 -41.14
C GLY A 51 -14.90 7.34 -42.28
N TYR A 52 -14.66 8.57 -42.75
CA TYR A 52 -13.68 8.84 -43.81
C TYR A 52 -12.26 8.91 -43.24
N THR A 53 -11.71 7.74 -42.93
CA THR A 53 -10.46 7.57 -42.17
C THR A 53 -9.26 8.33 -42.74
N ASN A 54 -9.02 8.25 -44.05
CA ASN A 54 -7.88 8.93 -44.68
C ASN A 54 -8.00 10.46 -44.57
N TYR A 55 -9.21 10.97 -44.72
CA TYR A 55 -9.53 12.38 -44.56
C TYR A 55 -9.39 12.84 -43.10
N ALA A 56 -9.84 12.01 -42.15
CA ALA A 56 -9.67 12.28 -40.73
C ALA A 56 -8.19 12.34 -40.33
N ILE A 57 -7.35 11.45 -40.88
CA ILE A 57 -5.90 11.48 -40.69
C ILE A 57 -5.31 12.77 -41.23
N GLU A 58 -5.67 13.14 -42.47
CA GLU A 58 -5.12 14.33 -43.12
C GLU A 58 -5.50 15.62 -42.37
N ILE A 59 -6.78 15.78 -42.02
CA ILE A 59 -7.26 16.93 -41.24
C ILE A 59 -6.57 16.98 -39.87
N MET A 60 -6.36 15.83 -39.23
CA MET A 60 -5.69 15.79 -37.93
C MET A 60 -4.18 16.10 -38.01
N ASN A 61 -3.52 15.78 -39.13
CA ASN A 61 -2.14 16.17 -39.37
C ASN A 61 -2.01 17.68 -39.62
N LEU A 62 -2.95 18.26 -40.38
CA LEU A 62 -2.99 19.70 -40.64
C LEU A 62 -3.34 20.50 -39.37
N MET A 63 -4.31 20.02 -38.59
CA MET A 63 -4.80 20.68 -37.37
C MET A 63 -5.00 19.70 -36.21
N PRO A 64 -3.93 19.37 -35.45
CA PRO A 64 -4.00 18.45 -34.33
C PRO A 64 -4.93 18.90 -33.18
N SER A 65 -5.17 20.21 -33.05
CA SER A 65 -6.07 20.79 -32.04
C SER A 65 -7.50 20.23 -32.16
N PHE A 66 -7.95 19.95 -33.38
CA PHE A 66 -9.30 19.43 -33.65
C PHE A 66 -9.58 18.09 -32.97
N GLY A 67 -8.57 17.27 -32.69
CA GLY A 67 -8.76 16.01 -31.97
C GLY A 67 -9.32 16.21 -30.55
N ARG A 68 -9.06 17.38 -29.94
CA ARG A 68 -9.46 17.72 -28.56
C ARG A 68 -10.63 18.71 -28.50
N THR A 69 -10.96 19.38 -29.59
CA THR A 69 -12.14 20.28 -29.64
C THR A 69 -13.41 19.48 -29.40
N LEU A 70 -14.36 20.07 -28.68
CA LEU A 70 -15.67 19.48 -28.45
C LEU A 70 -16.69 20.18 -29.34
N ASN A 71 -17.62 19.43 -29.91
CA ASN A 71 -18.74 20.01 -30.62
C ASN A 71 -19.81 20.57 -29.65
N THR A 72 -20.92 21.05 -30.21
CA THR A 72 -22.07 21.60 -29.46
C THR A 72 -22.75 20.58 -28.54
N GLU A 73 -22.55 19.28 -28.77
CA GLU A 73 -23.04 18.20 -27.90
C GLU A 73 -22.04 17.84 -26.80
N GLY A 74 -20.87 18.50 -26.77
CA GLY A 74 -19.78 18.20 -25.85
C GLY A 74 -19.01 16.93 -26.22
N LEU A 75 -19.03 16.50 -27.48
CA LEU A 75 -18.35 15.29 -27.95
C LEU A 75 -17.11 15.68 -28.76
N SER A 76 -16.02 14.94 -28.59
CA SER A 76 -14.84 15.07 -29.46
C SER A 76 -15.02 14.22 -30.73
N PRO A 77 -14.18 14.39 -31.77
CA PRO A 77 -14.27 13.55 -32.98
C PRO A 77 -14.14 12.06 -32.69
N LEU A 78 -13.33 11.69 -31.68
CA LEU A 78 -13.19 10.29 -31.25
C LEU A 78 -14.47 9.74 -30.61
N HIS A 79 -15.23 10.57 -29.89
CA HIS A 79 -16.55 10.17 -29.36
C HIS A 79 -17.55 9.93 -30.50
N LEU A 80 -17.59 10.82 -31.49
CA LEU A 80 -18.48 10.64 -32.64
C LEU A 80 -18.12 9.39 -33.46
N ALA A 81 -16.83 9.15 -33.70
CA ALA A 81 -16.39 7.92 -34.37
C ALA A 81 -16.81 6.65 -33.60
N LEU A 82 -16.79 6.68 -32.26
CA LEU A 82 -17.28 5.57 -31.43
C LEU A 82 -18.81 5.43 -31.48
N GLN A 83 -19.54 6.55 -31.45
CA GLN A 83 -20.99 6.59 -31.53
C GLN A 83 -21.48 6.01 -32.86
N GLU A 84 -20.85 6.40 -33.97
CA GLU A 84 -21.17 5.95 -35.33
C GLU A 84 -20.49 4.64 -35.73
N ASN A 85 -19.84 3.94 -34.79
CA ASN A 85 -19.18 2.64 -34.99
C ASN A 85 -18.11 2.63 -36.12
N ARG A 86 -17.33 3.71 -36.24
CA ARG A 86 -16.26 3.86 -37.24
C ARG A 86 -14.94 3.30 -36.73
N ALA A 87 -14.86 1.97 -36.62
CA ALA A 87 -13.74 1.29 -35.97
C ALA A 87 -12.36 1.63 -36.54
N GLU A 88 -12.23 1.68 -37.87
CA GLU A 88 -10.98 2.04 -38.54
C GLU A 88 -10.55 3.48 -38.21
N THR A 89 -11.51 4.41 -38.21
CA THR A 89 -11.25 5.82 -37.89
C THR A 89 -10.85 5.99 -36.43
N VAL A 90 -11.52 5.29 -35.49
CA VAL A 90 -11.13 5.26 -34.08
C VAL A 90 -9.68 4.80 -33.91
N ILE A 91 -9.29 3.70 -34.57
CA ILE A 91 -7.93 3.17 -34.50
C ILE A 91 -6.92 4.14 -35.10
N ALA A 92 -7.25 4.77 -36.23
CA ALA A 92 -6.38 5.74 -36.89
C ALA A 92 -6.13 6.98 -36.03
N LEU A 93 -7.17 7.59 -35.47
CA LEU A 93 -7.04 8.78 -34.61
C LEU A 93 -6.19 8.50 -33.37
N ILE A 94 -6.34 7.33 -32.75
CA ILE A 94 -5.56 6.93 -31.57
C ILE A 94 -4.09 6.64 -31.91
N ARG A 95 -3.81 6.12 -33.12
CA ARG A 95 -2.44 5.93 -33.59
C ARG A 95 -1.72 7.26 -33.76
N LEU A 96 -2.42 8.31 -34.20
CA LEU A 96 -1.87 9.66 -34.30
C LEU A 96 -1.65 10.25 -32.90
N ASP A 97 -2.63 10.12 -32.01
CA ASP A 97 -2.55 10.66 -30.66
C ASP A 97 -3.31 9.81 -29.63
N LYS A 98 -2.55 9.10 -28.79
CA LYS A 98 -3.11 8.27 -27.71
C LYS A 98 -3.77 9.10 -26.61
N GLY A 99 -3.41 10.37 -26.47
CA GLY A 99 -3.98 11.29 -25.48
C GLY A 99 -5.46 11.57 -25.70
N LEU A 100 -5.98 11.33 -26.92
CA LEU A 100 -7.39 11.48 -27.24
C LEU A 100 -8.30 10.59 -26.38
N ILE A 101 -7.81 9.42 -25.93
CA ILE A 101 -8.55 8.47 -25.08
C ILE A 101 -8.97 9.11 -23.74
N ARG A 102 -8.26 10.17 -23.30
CA ARG A 102 -8.51 10.86 -22.03
C ARG A 102 -9.28 12.17 -22.18
N VAL A 103 -9.66 12.56 -23.39
CA VAL A 103 -10.43 13.79 -23.63
C VAL A 103 -11.79 13.64 -22.97
N LYS A 104 -12.13 14.54 -22.06
CA LYS A 104 -13.41 14.55 -21.37
C LYS A 104 -14.44 15.30 -22.20
N GLY A 105 -15.45 14.58 -22.66
CA GLY A 105 -16.62 15.15 -23.29
C GLY A 105 -17.75 15.45 -22.30
N ARG A 106 -18.98 15.34 -22.77
CA ARG A 106 -20.21 15.54 -22.00
C ARG A 106 -20.22 14.68 -20.73
N GLU A 107 -20.66 15.27 -19.60
CA GLU A 107 -20.63 14.67 -18.25
C GLU A 107 -19.22 14.22 -17.77
N GLY A 108 -18.15 14.71 -18.41
CA GLY A 108 -16.79 14.30 -18.09
C GLY A 108 -16.46 12.88 -18.56
N MET A 109 -17.31 12.28 -19.41
CA MET A 109 -17.04 10.96 -19.98
C MET A 109 -15.85 11.05 -20.94
N THR A 110 -14.93 10.11 -20.81
CA THR A 110 -13.85 9.92 -21.79
C THR A 110 -14.29 8.88 -22.84
N PRO A 111 -13.59 8.78 -24.00
CA PRO A 111 -13.81 7.70 -24.96
C PRO A 111 -13.77 6.30 -24.34
N LEU A 112 -12.95 6.09 -23.31
CA LEU A 112 -12.92 4.84 -22.54
C LEU A 112 -14.26 4.58 -21.82
N HIS A 113 -14.83 5.58 -21.14
CA HIS A 113 -16.15 5.46 -20.51
C HIS A 113 -17.23 5.19 -21.56
N TYR A 114 -17.17 5.88 -22.71
CA TYR A 114 -18.13 5.71 -23.79
C TYR A 114 -18.08 4.29 -24.38
N ALA A 115 -16.88 3.75 -24.61
CA ALA A 115 -16.70 2.37 -25.08
C ALA A 115 -17.26 1.34 -24.09
N ALA A 116 -17.11 1.58 -22.78
CA ALA A 116 -17.69 0.74 -21.74
C ALA A 116 -19.23 0.86 -21.66
N LYS A 117 -19.77 2.07 -21.84
CA LYS A 117 -21.23 2.36 -21.88
C LYS A 117 -21.93 1.74 -23.09
N THR A 118 -21.26 1.67 -24.23
CA THR A 118 -21.83 1.15 -25.49
C THR A 118 -21.42 -0.30 -25.79
N ASN A 119 -20.82 -1.00 -24.83
CA ASN A 119 -20.29 -2.37 -24.95
C ASN A 119 -19.35 -2.60 -26.16
N ARG A 120 -18.51 -1.61 -26.50
CA ARG A 120 -17.50 -1.72 -27.55
C ARG A 120 -16.22 -2.37 -27.00
N VAL A 121 -16.30 -3.66 -26.69
CA VAL A 121 -15.28 -4.41 -25.96
C VAL A 121 -13.90 -4.36 -26.63
N ASP A 122 -13.82 -4.44 -27.96
CA ASP A 122 -12.55 -4.38 -28.69
C ASP A 122 -11.87 -3.01 -28.59
N HIS A 123 -12.64 -1.93 -28.73
CA HIS A 123 -12.14 -0.57 -28.52
C HIS A 123 -11.73 -0.36 -27.07
N LEU A 124 -12.54 -0.84 -26.11
CA LEU A 124 -12.21 -0.79 -24.69
C LEU A 124 -10.87 -1.51 -24.39
N ALA A 125 -10.67 -2.71 -24.95
CA ALA A 125 -9.42 -3.45 -24.84
C ALA A 125 -8.23 -2.64 -25.37
N LYS A 126 -8.41 -2.09 -26.57
CA LYS A 126 -7.38 -1.32 -27.27
C LYS A 126 -7.02 -0.04 -26.50
N PHE A 127 -8.00 0.66 -25.97
CA PHE A 127 -7.80 1.92 -25.25
C PHE A 127 -7.04 1.70 -23.94
N ILE A 128 -7.40 0.66 -23.19
CA ILE A 128 -6.69 0.29 -21.95
C ILE A 128 -5.26 -0.15 -22.25
N TYR A 129 -5.02 -0.81 -23.39
CA TYR A 129 -3.69 -1.19 -23.81
C TYR A 129 -2.83 0.02 -24.23
N ASP A 130 -3.38 0.92 -25.05
CA ASP A 130 -2.64 2.07 -25.58
C ASP A 130 -2.46 3.19 -24.55
N CYS A 131 -3.41 3.37 -23.63
CA CYS A 131 -3.35 4.35 -22.54
C CYS A 131 -3.82 3.75 -21.20
N PRO A 132 -2.95 2.99 -20.49
CA PRO A 132 -3.28 2.36 -19.20
C PRO A 132 -3.80 3.33 -18.14
N ASP A 133 -3.27 4.55 -18.11
CA ASP A 133 -3.60 5.55 -17.10
C ASP A 133 -5.05 6.07 -17.25
N SER A 134 -5.69 5.85 -18.39
CA SER A 134 -7.10 6.25 -18.64
C SER A 134 -8.09 5.54 -17.71
N ILE A 135 -7.70 4.43 -17.08
CA ILE A 135 -8.49 3.72 -16.08
C ILE A 135 -8.78 4.57 -14.82
N GLU A 136 -7.95 5.59 -14.58
CA GLU A 136 -8.05 6.49 -13.43
C GLU A 136 -8.94 7.70 -13.69
N ASP A 137 -9.31 7.94 -14.95
CA ASP A 137 -10.22 9.03 -15.27
C ASP A 137 -11.60 8.76 -14.67
N LEU A 138 -12.19 9.82 -14.14
CA LEU A 138 -13.53 9.81 -13.57
C LEU A 138 -14.44 10.75 -14.35
N THR A 139 -15.71 10.35 -14.47
CA THR A 139 -16.79 11.22 -14.92
C THR A 139 -17.06 12.33 -13.89
N ASN A 140 -17.90 13.30 -14.23
CA ASN A 140 -18.33 14.35 -13.30
C ASN A 140 -19.14 13.80 -12.11
N ARG A 141 -19.67 12.56 -12.22
CA ARG A 141 -20.33 11.83 -11.12
C ARG A 141 -19.35 10.99 -10.30
N PHE A 142 -18.04 11.20 -10.46
CA PHE A 142 -16.97 10.41 -9.84
C PHE A 142 -17.02 8.91 -10.16
N GLN A 143 -17.61 8.55 -11.30
CA GLN A 143 -17.69 7.15 -11.73
C GLN A 143 -16.42 6.74 -12.46
N SER A 144 -15.89 5.58 -12.12
CA SER A 144 -14.88 4.91 -12.94
C SER A 144 -15.53 4.18 -14.11
N VAL A 145 -14.73 3.77 -15.10
CA VAL A 145 -15.19 2.95 -16.23
C VAL A 145 -15.92 1.67 -15.78
N ALA A 146 -15.54 1.09 -14.63
CA ALA A 146 -16.23 -0.07 -14.06
C ALA A 146 -17.62 0.28 -13.52
N HIS A 147 -17.82 1.47 -12.96
CA HIS A 147 -19.16 1.91 -12.54
C HIS A 147 -20.06 2.08 -13.77
N VAL A 148 -19.57 2.74 -14.82
CA VAL A 148 -20.31 2.96 -16.07
C VAL A 148 -20.71 1.64 -16.73
N ALA A 149 -19.77 0.69 -16.87
CA ALA A 149 -20.07 -0.63 -17.43
C ALA A 149 -21.19 -1.35 -16.66
N LEU A 150 -21.22 -1.23 -15.33
CA LEU A 150 -22.25 -1.85 -14.51
C LEU A 150 -23.57 -1.08 -14.56
N GLU A 151 -23.54 0.24 -14.61
CA GLU A 151 -24.75 1.07 -14.70
C GLU A 151 -25.54 0.77 -15.98
N ASP A 152 -24.84 0.55 -17.09
CA ASP A 152 -25.39 0.22 -18.40
C ASP A 152 -25.57 -1.30 -18.64
N ASN A 153 -25.41 -2.15 -17.61
CA ASN A 153 -25.54 -3.62 -17.68
C ASN A 153 -24.59 -4.33 -18.67
N ASN A 154 -23.45 -3.72 -18.99
CA ASN A 154 -22.46 -4.27 -19.93
C ASN A 154 -21.48 -5.22 -19.21
N PHE A 155 -21.92 -6.46 -19.02
CA PHE A 155 -21.14 -7.49 -18.32
C PHE A 155 -19.79 -7.79 -18.96
N GLU A 156 -19.70 -7.79 -20.29
CA GLU A 156 -18.46 -8.04 -21.03
C GLU A 156 -17.44 -6.92 -20.85
N ALA A 157 -17.87 -5.67 -21.01
CA ALA A 157 -17.06 -4.48 -20.73
C ALA A 157 -16.54 -4.50 -19.27
N PHE A 158 -17.41 -4.80 -18.30
CA PHE A 158 -17.00 -4.96 -16.91
C PHE A 158 -15.97 -6.09 -16.74
N ASN A 159 -16.18 -7.25 -17.35
CA ASN A 159 -15.26 -8.38 -17.23
C ASN A 159 -13.88 -8.11 -17.81
N LEU A 160 -13.83 -7.37 -18.92
CA LEU A 160 -12.56 -6.94 -19.51
C LEU A 160 -11.82 -6.02 -18.54
N VAL A 161 -12.48 -4.97 -18.05
CA VAL A 161 -11.92 -4.02 -17.09
C VAL A 161 -11.46 -4.76 -15.83
N PHE A 162 -12.33 -5.59 -15.24
CA PHE A 162 -12.04 -6.38 -14.06
C PHE A 162 -10.85 -7.32 -14.25
N GLY A 163 -10.78 -8.01 -15.39
CA GLY A 163 -9.66 -8.88 -15.74
C GLY A 163 -8.35 -8.12 -15.92
N TRP A 164 -8.39 -6.90 -16.45
CA TRP A 164 -7.21 -6.04 -16.56
C TRP A 164 -6.75 -5.52 -15.19
N LEU A 165 -7.66 -5.04 -14.35
CA LEU A 165 -7.36 -4.55 -12.99
C LEU A 165 -6.66 -5.62 -12.15
N ARG A 166 -7.11 -6.88 -12.22
CA ARG A 166 -6.47 -8.00 -11.51
C ARG A 166 -5.04 -8.29 -12.00
N ARG A 167 -4.80 -8.21 -13.30
CA ARG A 167 -3.45 -8.45 -13.86
C ARG A 167 -2.46 -7.35 -13.47
N ARG A 168 -2.93 -6.13 -13.24
CA ARG A 168 -2.10 -4.98 -12.85
C ARG A 168 -2.05 -4.72 -11.34
N GLY A 169 -2.77 -5.50 -10.53
CA GLY A 169 -2.86 -5.26 -9.07
C GLY A 169 -3.53 -3.92 -8.73
N ARG A 170 -4.49 -3.49 -9.57
CA ARG A 170 -5.23 -2.21 -9.49
C ARG A 170 -6.67 -2.40 -9.01
N GLU A 171 -6.93 -3.44 -8.22
CA GLU A 171 -8.28 -3.71 -7.69
C GLU A 171 -8.78 -2.62 -6.72
N ASP A 172 -7.91 -1.67 -6.34
CA ASP A 172 -8.30 -0.51 -5.54
C ASP A 172 -9.34 0.38 -6.23
N VAL A 173 -9.35 0.42 -7.57
CA VAL A 173 -10.34 1.14 -8.39
C VAL A 173 -11.77 0.63 -8.15
N LEU A 174 -11.95 -0.67 -7.88
CA LEU A 174 -13.25 -1.25 -7.54
C LEU A 174 -13.82 -0.73 -6.20
N GLY A 175 -12.94 -0.19 -5.35
CA GLY A 175 -13.31 0.36 -4.05
C GLY A 175 -13.62 1.86 -4.06
N TRP A 176 -13.50 2.53 -5.21
CA TRP A 176 -13.81 3.95 -5.37
C TRP A 176 -15.31 4.19 -5.24
N LYS A 177 -15.66 5.43 -4.89
CA LYS A 177 -17.02 5.86 -4.63
C LYS A 177 -17.43 6.86 -5.69
N ASP A 178 -18.63 6.71 -6.23
CA ASP A 178 -19.27 7.74 -7.06
C ASP A 178 -19.83 8.89 -6.20
N VAL A 179 -20.57 9.81 -6.83
CA VAL A 179 -21.18 10.98 -6.21
C VAL A 179 -22.15 10.65 -5.07
N GLU A 180 -22.78 9.48 -5.09
CA GLU A 180 -23.70 8.99 -4.04
C GLU A 180 -22.97 8.16 -2.98
N GLY A 181 -21.66 7.98 -3.13
CA GLY A 181 -20.85 7.16 -2.25
C GLY A 181 -20.93 5.66 -2.58
N ASN A 182 -21.59 5.29 -3.67
CA ASN A 182 -21.73 3.90 -4.11
C ASN A 182 -20.42 3.40 -4.69
N THR A 183 -20.06 2.16 -4.34
CA THR A 183 -19.00 1.42 -5.01
C THR A 183 -19.58 0.56 -6.12
N VAL A 184 -18.73 -0.04 -6.96
CA VAL A 184 -19.17 -0.99 -8.00
C VAL A 184 -20.01 -2.15 -7.44
N LEU A 185 -19.82 -2.56 -6.18
CA LEU A 185 -20.65 -3.58 -5.54
C LEU A 185 -22.05 -3.06 -5.18
N HIS A 186 -22.19 -1.78 -4.82
CA HIS A 186 -23.50 -1.15 -4.64
C HIS A 186 -24.25 -1.09 -5.97
N ILE A 187 -23.58 -0.69 -7.06
CA ILE A 187 -24.19 -0.64 -8.40
C ILE A 187 -24.59 -2.04 -8.87
N ALA A 188 -23.72 -3.04 -8.72
CA ALA A 188 -24.04 -4.42 -9.08
C ALA A 188 -25.24 -4.96 -8.26
N ALA A 189 -25.35 -4.58 -6.99
CA ALA A 189 -26.48 -4.95 -6.14
C ALA A 189 -27.77 -4.21 -6.52
N LEU A 190 -27.67 -2.93 -6.87
CA LEU A 190 -28.79 -2.10 -7.36
C LEU A 190 -29.37 -2.65 -8.66
N LYS A 191 -28.50 -3.04 -9.60
CA LYS A 191 -28.86 -3.51 -10.96
C LYS A 191 -29.16 -5.02 -11.03
N ASN A 192 -29.23 -5.72 -9.90
CA ASN A 192 -29.46 -7.16 -9.80
C ASN A 192 -28.44 -8.04 -10.58
N GLN A 193 -27.17 -7.65 -10.63
CA GLN A 193 -26.14 -8.34 -11.42
C GLN A 193 -25.45 -9.45 -10.62
N VAL A 194 -26.15 -10.58 -10.44
CA VAL A 194 -25.72 -11.72 -9.60
C VAL A 194 -24.30 -12.22 -9.94
N LEU A 195 -23.98 -12.35 -11.23
CA LEU A 195 -22.68 -12.84 -11.68
C LEU A 195 -21.53 -11.88 -11.32
N VAL A 196 -21.77 -10.58 -11.41
CA VAL A 196 -20.80 -9.56 -11.01
C VAL A 196 -20.59 -9.60 -9.50
N VAL A 197 -21.67 -9.67 -8.72
CA VAL A 197 -21.61 -9.76 -7.26
C VAL A 197 -20.78 -10.97 -6.84
N LYS A 198 -21.03 -12.15 -7.43
CA LYS A 198 -20.22 -13.37 -7.17
C LYS A 198 -18.72 -13.17 -7.40
N ARG A 199 -18.33 -12.38 -8.41
CA ARG A 199 -16.92 -12.09 -8.72
C ARG A 199 -16.31 -11.06 -7.76
N LEU A 200 -17.11 -10.11 -7.28
CA LEU A 200 -16.65 -8.99 -6.45
C LEU A 200 -16.51 -9.35 -4.96
N VAL A 201 -17.42 -10.16 -4.40
CA VAL A 201 -17.54 -10.35 -2.94
C VAL A 201 -16.26 -10.78 -2.22
N ASN A 202 -15.38 -11.54 -2.89
CA ASN A 202 -14.12 -12.01 -2.30
C ASN A 202 -12.94 -11.03 -2.46
N LEU A 203 -13.11 -9.96 -3.25
CA LEU A 203 -12.04 -9.03 -3.60
C LEU A 203 -12.28 -7.63 -3.02
N VAL A 204 -13.53 -7.25 -2.84
CA VAL A 204 -13.91 -5.93 -2.35
C VAL A 204 -14.48 -6.00 -0.94
N ARG A 205 -14.57 -4.84 -0.29
CA ARG A 205 -15.26 -4.74 1.00
C ARG A 205 -16.76 -4.79 0.80
N ILE A 206 -17.37 -5.86 1.27
CA ILE A 206 -18.80 -6.12 1.16
C ILE A 206 -19.68 -5.23 2.04
N ASN A 207 -19.12 -4.65 3.12
CA ASN A 207 -19.86 -3.86 4.11
C ASN A 207 -19.52 -2.36 4.07
N LYS A 208 -19.03 -1.84 2.94
CA LYS A 208 -18.86 -0.39 2.78
C LYS A 208 -20.24 0.26 2.73
N LYS A 209 -20.42 1.39 3.42
CA LYS A 209 -21.62 2.21 3.32
C LYS A 209 -21.46 3.28 2.24
N ASN A 210 -22.53 3.58 1.51
CA ASN A 210 -22.63 4.77 0.67
C ASN A 210 -22.92 6.02 1.52
N TYR A 211 -23.19 7.19 0.91
CA TYR A 211 -23.49 8.42 1.66
C TYR A 211 -24.89 8.45 2.27
N ALA A 212 -25.76 7.52 1.89
CA ALA A 212 -27.05 7.29 2.53
C ALA A 212 -26.98 6.22 3.63
N ASP A 213 -25.77 5.90 4.11
CA ASP A 213 -25.48 4.87 5.11
C ASP A 213 -25.95 3.45 4.76
N MET A 214 -26.23 3.16 3.49
CA MET A 214 -26.64 1.84 3.02
C MET A 214 -25.43 1.01 2.59
N THR A 215 -25.40 -0.26 2.99
CA THR A 215 -24.48 -1.25 2.43
C THR A 215 -25.04 -1.88 1.16
N PRO A 216 -24.24 -2.61 0.35
CA PRO A 216 -24.75 -3.32 -0.81
C PRO A 216 -25.89 -4.32 -0.51
N ILE A 217 -25.87 -4.95 0.68
CA ILE A 217 -26.97 -5.84 1.09
C ILE A 217 -28.24 -5.06 1.45
N ASP A 218 -28.12 -3.85 1.99
CA ASP A 218 -29.29 -2.99 2.24
C ASP A 218 -29.93 -2.55 0.93
N ILE A 219 -29.12 -2.22 -0.08
CA ILE A 219 -29.62 -1.93 -1.44
C ILE A 219 -30.34 -3.14 -2.03
N ALA A 220 -29.72 -4.33 -1.98
CA ALA A 220 -30.32 -5.55 -2.51
C ALA A 220 -31.67 -5.88 -1.82
N VAL A 221 -31.77 -5.64 -0.51
CA VAL A 221 -33.02 -5.79 0.25
C VAL A 221 -34.05 -4.75 -0.19
N SER A 222 -33.65 -3.47 -0.31
CA SER A 222 -34.56 -2.37 -0.69
C SER A 222 -35.14 -2.51 -2.10
N LYS A 223 -34.41 -3.19 -2.99
CA LYS A 223 -34.79 -3.44 -4.39
C LYS A 223 -35.37 -4.83 -4.63
N GLU A 224 -35.53 -5.64 -3.58
CA GLU A 224 -36.05 -7.01 -3.66
C GLU A 224 -35.22 -7.95 -4.55
N ASN A 225 -33.93 -7.67 -4.70
CA ASN A 225 -32.98 -8.47 -5.48
C ASN A 225 -32.54 -9.72 -4.68
N ASN A 226 -33.43 -10.71 -4.59
CA ASN A 226 -33.26 -11.89 -3.73
C ASN A 226 -32.01 -12.71 -4.06
N ASP A 227 -31.69 -12.94 -5.33
CA ASP A 227 -30.51 -13.71 -5.73
C ASP A 227 -29.20 -13.04 -5.30
N VAL A 228 -29.10 -11.72 -5.49
CA VAL A 228 -27.96 -10.93 -5.02
C VAL A 228 -27.89 -10.97 -3.49
N LYS A 229 -29.01 -10.78 -2.82
CA LYS A 229 -29.10 -10.83 -1.35
C LYS A 229 -28.59 -12.18 -0.83
N GLU A 230 -28.98 -13.30 -1.43
CA GLU A 230 -28.46 -14.62 -1.05
C GLU A 230 -26.95 -14.73 -1.21
N VAL A 231 -26.40 -14.25 -2.33
CA VAL A 231 -24.94 -14.26 -2.56
C VAL A 231 -24.22 -13.41 -1.50
N LEU A 232 -24.75 -12.23 -1.17
CA LEU A 232 -24.19 -11.35 -0.15
C LEU A 232 -24.27 -11.97 1.27
N ILE A 233 -25.39 -12.63 1.60
CA ILE A 233 -25.54 -13.35 2.89
C ILE A 233 -24.54 -14.51 2.97
N ARG A 234 -24.39 -15.30 1.91
CA ARG A 234 -23.38 -16.37 1.85
C ARG A 234 -21.95 -15.83 2.03
N ALA A 235 -21.69 -14.62 1.53
CA ALA A 235 -20.43 -13.90 1.74
C ALA A 235 -20.30 -13.25 3.13
N LYS A 236 -21.25 -13.45 4.05
CA LYS A 236 -21.30 -12.84 5.40
C LYS A 236 -21.39 -11.31 5.38
N ALA A 237 -22.06 -10.73 4.37
CA ALA A 237 -22.38 -9.31 4.36
C ALA A 237 -23.35 -8.98 5.52
N LYS A 238 -23.11 -7.86 6.18
CA LYS A 238 -23.93 -7.37 7.30
C LYS A 238 -24.65 -6.11 6.87
N ARG A 239 -25.86 -5.91 7.39
CA ARG A 239 -26.62 -4.67 7.16
C ARG A 239 -25.96 -3.49 7.86
N ALA A 240 -26.22 -2.27 7.40
CA ALA A 240 -25.69 -1.06 8.00
C ALA A 240 -25.97 -0.95 9.50
N ARG A 241 -27.18 -1.32 9.94
CA ARG A 241 -27.63 -1.31 11.34
C ARG A 241 -26.92 -2.31 12.25
N GLU A 242 -26.35 -3.37 11.68
CA GLU A 242 -25.62 -4.42 12.41
C GLU A 242 -24.13 -4.09 12.55
N LEU A 243 -23.66 -3.06 11.85
CA LEU A 243 -22.28 -2.60 11.93
C LEU A 243 -22.15 -1.64 13.11
N SER A 244 -21.39 -2.04 14.13
CA SER A 244 -21.01 -1.12 15.21
C SER A 244 -20.09 -0.04 14.65
N GLU A 245 -20.56 1.20 14.63
CA GLU A 245 -19.79 2.32 14.13
C GLU A 245 -18.92 2.92 15.22
N PHE A 246 -17.62 2.97 14.95
CA PHE A 246 -16.71 3.88 15.62
C PHE A 246 -16.37 4.95 14.61
N THR A 247 -17.08 6.08 14.67
CA THR A 247 -16.92 7.18 13.70
C THR A 247 -15.58 7.87 13.90
N LEU A 248 -15.06 8.48 12.83
CA LEU A 248 -13.83 9.28 12.91
C LEU A 248 -13.97 10.41 13.94
N THR A 249 -15.16 11.01 14.04
CA THR A 249 -15.48 12.02 15.06
C THR A 249 -15.40 11.45 16.47
N GLN A 250 -16.01 10.29 16.74
CA GLN A 250 -15.91 9.61 18.02
C GLN A 250 -14.46 9.22 18.36
N TYR A 251 -13.68 8.84 17.34
CA TYR A 251 -12.25 8.59 17.50
C TYR A 251 -11.48 9.83 17.93
N LEU A 252 -11.61 10.93 17.17
CA LEU A 252 -10.90 12.18 17.42
C LEU A 252 -11.29 12.82 18.75
N CYS A 253 -12.53 12.62 19.21
CA CYS A 253 -13.00 13.07 20.52
C CYS A 253 -12.57 12.13 21.67
N SER A 254 -12.11 10.91 21.37
CA SER A 254 -11.66 9.97 22.40
C SER A 254 -10.24 10.31 22.86
N PRO A 255 -9.94 10.22 24.17
CA PRO A 255 -8.59 10.47 24.65
C PRO A 255 -7.59 9.45 24.06
N PRO A 256 -6.35 9.89 23.76
CA PRO A 256 -5.37 9.02 23.17
C PRO A 256 -4.98 7.89 24.13
N GLY A 257 -4.99 6.66 23.62
CA GLY A 257 -4.67 5.47 24.40
C GLY A 257 -3.19 5.38 24.76
N ILE A 258 -2.83 4.51 25.71
CA ILE A 258 -1.42 4.32 26.13
C ILE A 258 -0.55 3.90 24.93
N ILE A 259 -1.02 2.93 24.14
CA ILE A 259 -0.32 2.44 22.95
C ILE A 259 -0.13 3.54 21.91
N GLU A 260 -1.13 4.41 21.76
CA GLU A 260 -1.10 5.57 20.87
C GLU A 260 -0.08 6.61 21.36
N LYS A 261 -0.02 6.91 22.67
CA LYS A 261 1.00 7.80 23.25
C LYS A 261 2.41 7.25 23.06
N VAL A 262 2.63 5.96 23.33
CA VAL A 262 3.93 5.28 23.16
C VAL A 262 4.39 5.38 21.71
N PHE A 263 3.49 5.13 20.75
CA PHE A 263 3.83 5.18 19.33
C PHE A 263 4.02 6.59 18.80
N ARG A 264 3.23 7.56 19.28
CA ARG A 264 3.47 8.99 18.99
C ARG A 264 4.87 9.38 19.40
N ASN A 265 5.28 9.06 20.63
CA ASN A 265 6.64 9.33 21.11
C ASN A 265 7.68 8.57 20.27
N PHE A 266 7.41 7.31 19.92
CA PHE A 266 8.28 6.51 19.05
C PHE A 266 8.54 7.17 17.68
N ILE A 267 7.50 7.72 17.04
CA ILE A 267 7.63 8.45 15.76
C ILE A 267 8.37 9.77 15.96
N LEU A 268 8.01 10.56 16.98
CA LEU A 268 8.60 11.87 17.23
C LEU A 268 10.10 11.77 17.49
N VAL A 269 10.52 10.89 18.41
CA VAL A 269 11.95 10.64 18.69
C VAL A 269 12.69 10.30 17.40
N ARG A 270 12.12 9.47 16.53
CA ARG A 270 12.77 9.11 15.26
C ARG A 270 12.81 10.27 14.26
N LYS A 271 11.82 11.15 14.24
CA LYS A 271 11.75 12.32 13.34
C LYS A 271 12.78 13.37 13.75
N ASP A 272 12.95 13.57 15.05
CA ASP A 272 13.81 14.60 15.63
C ASP A 272 15.30 14.23 15.63
N LEU A 273 15.65 12.95 15.43
CA LEU A 273 17.03 12.51 15.30
C LEU A 273 17.64 12.92 13.93
N SER A 274 18.56 13.90 13.97
CA SER A 274 19.42 14.26 12.83
C SER A 274 20.32 13.09 12.42
N ILE A 275 20.89 13.13 11.21
CA ILE A 275 21.80 12.08 10.72
C ILE A 275 23.00 11.92 11.68
N ASP A 276 23.56 13.03 12.16
CA ASP A 276 24.70 13.02 13.07
C ASP A 276 24.34 12.46 14.45
N MET A 277 23.17 12.83 14.98
CA MET A 277 22.65 12.27 16.23
C MET A 277 22.43 10.76 16.13
N ARG A 278 21.96 10.26 14.98
CA ARG A 278 21.78 8.81 14.76
C ARG A 278 23.11 8.07 14.79
N ASN A 279 24.11 8.60 14.08
CA ASN A 279 25.43 7.99 14.04
C ASN A 279 26.06 7.97 15.43
N PHE A 280 25.94 9.06 16.18
CA PHE A 280 26.40 9.14 17.57
C PHE A 280 25.68 8.15 18.49
N VAL A 281 24.34 8.09 18.45
CA VAL A 281 23.56 7.16 19.27
C VAL A 281 23.86 5.70 18.92
N LEU A 282 24.04 5.38 17.62
CA LEU A 282 24.44 4.04 17.19
C LEU A 282 25.83 3.67 17.70
N LEU A 283 26.79 4.60 17.64
CA LEU A 283 28.14 4.39 18.15
C LEU A 283 28.10 4.08 19.65
N VAL A 284 27.42 4.92 20.44
CA VAL A 284 27.30 4.73 21.90
C VAL A 284 26.61 3.41 22.22
N ALA A 285 25.53 3.06 21.50
CA ALA A 285 24.82 1.81 21.72
C ALA A 285 25.69 0.58 21.38
N VAL A 286 26.47 0.63 20.30
CA VAL A 286 27.42 -0.44 19.95
C VAL A 286 28.50 -0.58 21.02
N LEU A 287 29.05 0.53 21.53
CA LEU A 287 30.05 0.51 22.61
C LEU A 287 29.51 -0.09 23.91
N ILE A 288 28.26 0.23 24.27
CA ILE A 288 27.61 -0.38 25.44
C ILE A 288 27.37 -1.87 25.19
N ALA A 289 26.89 -2.25 24.01
CA ALA A 289 26.65 -3.66 23.66
C ALA A 289 27.95 -4.48 23.71
N THR A 290 29.06 -3.95 23.20
CA THR A 290 30.36 -4.64 23.22
C THR A 290 30.90 -4.75 24.64
N ALA A 291 30.89 -3.68 25.43
CA ALA A 291 31.37 -3.70 26.81
C ALA A 291 30.58 -4.69 27.68
N THR A 292 29.25 -4.69 27.55
CA THR A 292 28.37 -5.59 28.32
C THR A 292 28.48 -7.04 27.86
N TYR A 293 28.68 -7.30 26.56
CA TYR A 293 28.94 -8.67 26.06
C TYR A 293 30.26 -9.22 26.62
N GLN A 294 31.33 -8.41 26.62
CA GLN A 294 32.61 -8.81 27.22
C GLN A 294 32.51 -9.05 28.72
N ALA A 295 31.73 -8.23 29.43
CA ALA A 295 31.51 -8.37 30.85
C ALA A 295 30.80 -9.69 31.25
N VAL A 296 30.08 -10.35 30.32
CA VAL A 296 29.54 -11.70 30.55
C VAL A 296 30.59 -12.79 30.35
N LEU A 297 31.43 -12.67 29.31
CA LEU A 297 32.50 -13.64 29.04
C LEU A 297 33.63 -13.58 30.08
N SER A 298 33.89 -12.39 30.61
CA SER A 298 34.91 -12.12 31.62
C SER A 298 34.28 -11.39 32.81
N PRO A 299 33.47 -12.09 33.61
CA PRO A 299 32.79 -11.46 34.74
C PRO A 299 33.78 -11.06 35.84
N PRO A 300 33.44 -10.06 36.68
CA PRO A 300 34.26 -9.70 37.83
C PRO A 300 34.46 -10.91 38.76
N GLY A 301 35.71 -11.27 39.04
CA GLY A 301 36.08 -12.49 39.77
C GLY A 301 36.46 -13.67 38.87
N GLY A 302 36.20 -13.58 37.57
CA GLY A 302 36.54 -14.61 36.59
C GLY A 302 35.60 -15.80 36.59
N VAL A 303 36.00 -16.84 35.86
CA VAL A 303 35.30 -18.14 35.80
C VAL A 303 36.20 -19.23 36.35
N TYR A 304 35.61 -20.26 36.97
CA TYR A 304 36.37 -21.41 37.46
C TYR A 304 37.09 -22.10 36.30
N GLN A 305 38.42 -22.17 36.38
CA GLN A 305 39.24 -22.91 35.43
C GLN A 305 39.33 -24.37 35.88
N GLY A 306 39.20 -25.29 34.93
CA GLY A 306 39.32 -26.72 35.21
C GLY A 306 40.79 -27.09 35.07
N ASP A 307 41.36 -27.72 36.09
CA ASP A 307 42.70 -28.28 36.00
C ASP A 307 42.72 -29.39 34.95
N ALA A 308 43.45 -29.19 33.86
CA ALA A 308 43.59 -30.17 32.78
C ALA A 308 44.47 -31.39 33.16
N ASN A 309 44.82 -31.57 34.44
CA ASN A 309 45.83 -32.53 34.88
C ASN A 309 45.40 -33.34 36.12
N THR A 310 44.30 -34.07 36.03
CA THR A 310 44.04 -35.19 36.95
C THR A 310 44.19 -36.51 36.20
N ASN A 311 45.43 -36.88 35.90
CA ASN A 311 45.80 -38.24 35.51
C ASN A 311 47.27 -38.59 35.84
N ASN A 312 47.84 -38.08 36.94
CA ASN A 312 49.09 -38.62 37.46
C ASN A 312 48.88 -39.22 38.86
N THR A 313 48.67 -40.54 38.83
CA THR A 313 48.96 -41.44 39.95
C THR A 313 50.37 -41.20 40.48
N VAL A 314 50.46 -40.97 41.80
CA VAL A 314 51.54 -41.34 42.72
C VAL A 314 52.98 -41.21 42.19
N ASN A 315 53.73 -40.23 42.70
CA ASN A 315 55.09 -40.49 43.20
C ASN A 315 55.49 -39.44 44.25
N LYS A 316 55.73 -39.93 45.47
CA LYS A 316 56.41 -39.21 46.56
C LYS A 316 57.86 -38.95 46.13
N VAL A 317 58.31 -37.70 46.20
CA VAL A 317 59.71 -37.37 46.51
C VAL A 317 59.71 -36.17 47.46
N ALA A 318 60.49 -36.32 48.53
CA ALA A 318 60.66 -35.39 49.63
C ALA A 318 61.41 -34.12 49.23
N GLY A 319 61.08 -33.01 49.90
CA GLY A 319 61.79 -31.74 49.81
C GLY A 319 61.10 -30.70 50.68
N ASP A 320 61.58 -30.57 51.92
CA ASP A 320 61.16 -29.55 52.89
C ASP A 320 61.20 -28.14 52.30
N THR A 321 60.15 -27.36 52.50
CA THR A 321 60.26 -25.98 53.00
C THR A 321 58.91 -25.52 53.55
N ASN A 322 58.94 -25.09 54.81
CA ASN A 322 57.85 -24.46 55.52
C ASN A 322 57.31 -23.24 54.75
N ILE A 323 56.06 -23.32 54.29
CA ILE A 323 55.22 -22.15 54.04
C ILE A 323 53.91 -22.38 54.79
N PRO A 324 53.49 -21.45 55.68
CA PRO A 324 52.33 -21.66 56.52
C PRO A 324 51.09 -21.82 55.65
N ILE A 325 50.36 -22.90 55.89
CA ILE A 325 49.04 -23.18 55.33
C ILE A 325 48.12 -22.03 55.74
N ILE A 326 47.98 -21.02 54.89
CA ILE A 326 46.84 -20.13 54.90
C ILE A 326 45.70 -20.97 54.34
N ASN A 327 44.81 -21.44 55.23
CA ASN A 327 43.52 -22.00 54.84
C ASN A 327 42.84 -21.11 53.80
N PRO A 328 42.62 -21.54 52.55
CA PRO A 328 41.54 -20.98 51.77
C PRO A 328 40.28 -21.69 52.27
N SER A 329 39.58 -21.10 53.23
CA SER A 329 38.25 -21.54 53.67
C SER A 329 37.16 -21.34 52.60
N TRP A 330 37.52 -21.44 51.32
CA TRP A 330 36.71 -21.04 50.15
C TRP A 330 36.73 -22.13 49.07
N GLU A 331 36.69 -23.40 49.46
CA GLU A 331 36.33 -24.48 48.54
C GLU A 331 34.82 -24.73 48.59
N PRO A 332 34.02 -24.25 47.62
CA PRO A 332 32.73 -24.83 47.36
C PRO A 332 32.95 -26.19 46.66
N LYS A 333 32.78 -27.28 47.42
CA LYS A 333 32.63 -28.62 46.85
C LYS A 333 31.48 -28.58 45.83
N ASN A 334 31.80 -28.75 44.54
CA ASN A 334 30.92 -28.81 43.35
C ASN A 334 30.74 -27.53 42.51
N SER A 335 31.74 -26.65 42.36
CA SER A 335 31.72 -25.65 41.28
C SER A 335 32.08 -26.29 39.94
N LEU A 336 31.12 -26.39 39.01
CA LEU A 336 31.39 -26.83 37.63
C LEU A 336 32.40 -25.86 36.97
N THR A 337 33.37 -26.42 36.25
CA THR A 337 34.29 -25.66 35.39
C THR A 337 33.53 -24.73 34.45
N GLY A 338 33.99 -23.48 34.30
CA GLY A 338 33.35 -22.47 33.46
C GLY A 338 32.21 -21.68 34.14
N THR A 339 31.91 -21.93 35.42
CA THR A 339 30.96 -21.13 36.20
C THR A 339 31.61 -19.88 36.79
N MET A 340 30.82 -18.82 37.02
CA MET A 340 31.29 -17.54 37.54
C MET A 340 31.77 -17.64 39.00
N VAL A 341 32.92 -17.04 39.30
CA VAL A 341 33.43 -16.89 40.67
C VAL A 341 32.89 -15.58 41.27
N MET A 342 31.63 -15.58 41.72
CA MET A 342 31.02 -14.39 42.32
C MET A 342 30.04 -14.74 43.45
N PRO A 343 30.04 -13.99 44.58
CA PRO A 343 29.02 -14.15 45.62
C PRO A 343 27.61 -13.87 45.08
N LYS A 344 26.64 -14.68 45.52
CA LYS A 344 25.24 -14.61 45.06
C LYS A 344 24.60 -13.22 45.15
N LEU A 345 24.95 -12.43 46.18
CA LEU A 345 24.44 -11.07 46.35
C LEU A 345 24.95 -10.11 45.25
N LYS A 346 26.26 -10.16 44.93
CA LYS A 346 26.86 -9.34 43.87
C LYS A 346 26.37 -9.78 42.49
N TYR A 347 26.23 -11.10 42.29
CA TYR A 347 25.67 -11.69 41.07
C TYR A 347 24.25 -11.18 40.79
N ASN A 348 23.39 -11.17 41.81
CA ASN A 348 21.99 -10.73 41.71
C ASN A 348 21.82 -9.23 41.42
N ILE A 349 22.90 -8.44 41.48
CA ILE A 349 22.88 -7.01 41.11
C ILE A 349 23.54 -6.82 39.74
N PHE A 350 24.72 -7.40 39.56
CA PHE A 350 25.54 -7.22 38.37
C PHE A 350 24.88 -7.80 37.11
N MET A 351 24.43 -9.06 37.17
CA MET A 351 23.92 -9.75 35.97
C MET A 351 22.62 -9.17 35.42
N PRO A 352 21.61 -8.82 36.25
CA PRO A 352 20.44 -8.10 35.75
C PRO A 352 20.81 -6.76 35.13
N ALA A 353 21.67 -5.97 35.78
CA ALA A 353 22.06 -4.64 35.28
C ALA A 353 22.81 -4.73 33.95
N ASN A 354 23.77 -5.66 33.82
CA ASN A 354 24.53 -5.86 32.60
C ASN A 354 23.65 -6.36 31.44
N THR A 355 22.73 -7.29 31.74
CA THR A 355 21.79 -7.83 30.74
C THR A 355 20.79 -6.78 30.29
N LEU A 356 20.28 -5.96 31.21
CA LEU A 356 19.39 -4.86 30.87
C LEU A 356 20.11 -3.84 29.98
N ALA A 357 21.35 -3.45 30.31
CA ALA A 357 22.14 -2.54 29.49
C ALA A 357 22.40 -3.09 28.08
N PHE A 358 22.76 -4.37 27.96
CA PHE A 358 22.97 -5.04 26.68
C PHE A 358 21.70 -5.05 25.82
N ILE A 359 20.57 -5.52 26.37
CA ILE A 359 19.30 -5.62 25.62
C ILE A 359 18.75 -4.24 25.25
N LEU A 360 18.83 -3.24 26.13
CA LEU A 360 18.44 -1.87 25.82
C LEU A 360 19.32 -1.28 24.71
N SER A 361 20.63 -1.54 24.73
CA SER A 361 21.54 -1.07 23.68
C SER A 361 21.23 -1.71 22.32
N LEU A 362 20.98 -3.02 22.26
CA LEU A 362 20.52 -3.69 21.03
C LEU A 362 19.18 -3.16 20.55
N SER A 363 18.26 -2.90 21.48
CA SER A 363 16.95 -2.32 21.18
C SER A 363 17.08 -0.94 20.52
N VAL A 364 17.99 -0.10 21.03
CA VAL A 364 18.32 1.21 20.43
C VAL A 364 18.92 1.05 19.04
N ILE A 365 19.84 0.09 18.83
CA ILE A 365 20.43 -0.18 17.51
C ILE A 365 19.34 -0.55 16.51
N VAL A 366 18.50 -1.54 16.84
CA VAL A 366 17.38 -2.00 15.99
C VAL A 366 16.43 -0.84 15.68
N PHE A 367 16.12 0.01 16.67
CA PHE A 367 15.23 1.17 16.54
C PHE A 367 15.77 2.24 15.58
N VAL A 368 17.03 2.66 15.76
CA VAL A 368 17.64 3.77 15.00
C VAL A 368 17.94 3.37 13.55
N LEU A 369 18.32 2.11 13.31
CA LEU A 369 18.60 1.57 11.98
C LEU A 369 17.44 1.83 11.00
N GLN A 370 17.77 2.44 9.86
CA GLN A 370 16.83 2.65 8.76
C GLN A 370 16.49 1.28 8.15
N ALA A 371 15.22 0.93 7.95
CA ALA A 371 14.88 -0.31 7.25
C ALA A 371 15.05 -0.08 5.76
N ARG A 372 16.16 -0.63 5.29
CA ARG A 372 16.40 -0.93 3.88
C ARG A 372 16.57 -2.44 3.76
N ALA A 373 16.53 -2.98 2.55
CA ALA A 373 16.61 -4.43 2.35
C ALA A 373 17.85 -5.06 3.04
N TYR A 374 19.01 -4.37 3.00
CA TYR A 374 20.25 -4.85 3.61
C TYR A 374 20.25 -4.80 5.15
N THR A 375 19.46 -3.94 5.79
CA THR A 375 19.42 -3.87 7.27
C THR A 375 18.64 -5.03 7.89
N ILE A 376 17.86 -5.76 7.11
CA ILE A 376 17.20 -7.00 7.56
C ILE A 376 18.26 -8.04 7.96
N ILE A 377 19.34 -8.15 7.18
CA ILE A 377 20.47 -9.04 7.48
C ILE A 377 21.11 -8.64 8.81
N LEU A 378 21.34 -7.34 9.01
CA LEU A 378 21.90 -6.83 10.26
C LEU A 378 20.98 -7.09 11.47
N ASP A 379 19.66 -6.92 11.31
CA ASP A 379 18.69 -7.24 12.38
C ASP A 379 18.74 -8.73 12.75
N VAL A 380 18.86 -9.63 11.76
CA VAL A 380 19.05 -11.07 12.01
C VAL A 380 20.36 -11.33 12.76
N CYS A 381 21.46 -10.69 12.38
CA CYS A 381 22.74 -10.81 13.09
C CYS A 381 22.62 -10.35 14.56
N LEU A 382 21.90 -9.26 14.84
CA LEU A 382 21.69 -8.77 16.20
C LEU A 382 20.85 -9.73 17.05
N ILE A 383 19.87 -10.43 16.45
CA ILE A 383 19.11 -11.48 17.13
C ILE A 383 20.02 -12.66 17.51
N PHE A 384 20.89 -13.11 16.59
CA PHE A 384 21.85 -14.16 16.90
C PHE A 384 22.86 -13.74 17.96
N LEU A 385 23.32 -12.49 17.93
CA LEU A 385 24.19 -11.93 18.97
C LEU A 385 23.49 -11.93 20.35
N ALA A 386 22.22 -11.53 20.39
CA ALA A 386 21.42 -11.58 21.62
C ALA A 386 21.26 -13.02 22.14
N TYR A 387 21.01 -13.96 21.24
CA TYR A 387 20.90 -15.37 21.60
C TYR A 387 22.20 -15.92 22.19
N GLY A 388 23.34 -15.64 21.55
CA GLY A 388 24.66 -16.04 22.06
C GLY A 388 24.95 -15.47 23.45
N TYR A 389 24.65 -14.18 23.66
CA TYR A 389 24.77 -13.54 24.97
C TYR A 389 23.94 -14.26 26.05
N LEU A 390 22.66 -14.53 25.76
CA LEU A 390 21.75 -15.16 26.72
C LEU A 390 22.16 -16.61 27.04
N ILE A 391 22.66 -17.37 26.07
CA ILE A 391 23.22 -18.71 26.31
C ILE A 391 24.45 -18.61 27.21
N ALA A 392 25.41 -17.74 26.86
CA ALA A 392 26.63 -17.57 27.66
C ALA A 392 26.29 -17.23 29.11
N MET A 393 25.32 -16.34 29.31
CA MET A 393 24.83 -15.95 30.63
C MET A 393 24.21 -17.14 31.42
N VAL A 394 23.40 -17.97 30.78
CA VAL A 394 22.79 -19.15 31.42
C VAL A 394 23.85 -20.19 31.78
N CYS A 395 24.82 -20.45 30.90
CA CYS A 395 25.91 -21.41 31.14
C CYS A 395 26.82 -20.98 32.30
N ILE A 396 27.22 -19.70 32.31
CA ILE A 396 28.18 -19.18 33.30
C ILE A 396 27.54 -19.03 34.70
N SER A 397 26.23 -18.82 34.78
CA SER A 397 25.56 -18.51 36.05
C SER A 397 25.07 -19.71 36.88
N ASN A 398 25.22 -20.93 36.36
CA ASN A 398 24.75 -22.16 37.01
C ASN A 398 23.30 -22.07 37.56
N SER A 399 22.34 -21.88 36.64
CA SER A 399 20.89 -22.10 36.82
C SER A 399 20.17 -21.39 37.99
N SER A 400 20.51 -20.14 38.30
CA SER A 400 19.66 -19.33 39.20
C SER A 400 18.31 -19.00 38.54
N ASN A 401 17.20 -19.03 39.30
CA ASN A 401 15.87 -18.63 38.81
C ASN A 401 15.87 -17.21 38.19
N VAL A 402 16.76 -16.33 38.69
CA VAL A 402 16.96 -14.97 38.20
C VAL A 402 17.46 -14.96 36.76
N SER A 403 18.46 -15.79 36.42
CA SER A 403 18.97 -15.93 35.05
C SER A 403 17.88 -16.35 34.06
N ARG A 404 17.04 -17.31 34.45
CA ARG A 404 15.93 -17.81 33.60
C ARG A 404 14.89 -16.72 33.35
N ILE A 405 14.45 -16.01 34.40
CA ILE A 405 13.49 -14.90 34.30
C ILE A 405 14.03 -13.78 33.41
N LEU A 406 15.29 -13.38 33.63
CA LEU A 406 15.95 -12.34 32.83
C LEU A 406 16.06 -12.75 31.37
N SER A 407 16.40 -14.00 31.09
CA SER A 407 16.51 -14.51 29.72
C SER A 407 15.16 -14.49 29.00
N SER A 408 14.08 -14.92 29.68
CA SER A 408 12.72 -14.83 29.13
C SER A 408 12.29 -13.38 28.87
N LEU A 409 12.53 -12.46 29.81
CA LEU A 409 12.18 -11.05 29.64
C LEU A 409 12.97 -10.39 28.51
N SER A 410 14.25 -10.75 28.37
CA SER A 410 15.14 -10.28 27.29
C SER A 410 14.65 -10.72 25.92
N TRP A 411 14.16 -11.97 25.80
CA TRP A 411 13.54 -12.45 24.57
C TRP A 411 12.24 -11.71 24.24
N CYS A 412 11.35 -11.51 25.23
CA CYS A 412 10.11 -10.78 25.02
C CYS A 412 10.36 -9.34 24.55
N THR A 413 11.35 -8.65 25.14
CA THR A 413 11.70 -7.28 24.77
C THR A 413 12.28 -7.18 23.36
N MET A 414 13.19 -8.08 22.98
CA MET A 414 13.75 -8.11 21.61
C MET A 414 12.68 -8.39 20.55
N VAL A 415 11.79 -9.35 20.79
CA VAL A 415 10.66 -9.65 19.89
C VAL A 415 9.74 -8.43 19.77
N LEU A 416 9.43 -7.77 20.89
CA LEU A 416 8.59 -6.57 20.89
C LEU A 416 9.21 -5.45 20.06
N VAL A 417 10.51 -5.17 20.21
CA VAL A 417 11.21 -4.11 19.45
C VAL A 417 11.22 -4.42 17.96
N PHE A 418 11.47 -5.68 17.58
CA PHE A 418 11.42 -6.09 16.17
C PHE A 418 10.02 -5.95 15.57
N LEU A 419 8.97 -6.37 16.31
CA LEU A 419 7.58 -6.20 15.90
C LEU A 419 7.21 -4.73 15.75
N LEU A 420 7.65 -3.85 16.67
CA LEU A 420 7.42 -2.40 16.58
C LEU A 420 8.13 -1.79 15.36
N LYS A 421 9.36 -2.22 15.06
CA LYS A 421 10.11 -1.81 13.86
C LYS A 421 9.38 -2.24 12.59
N MET A 422 9.05 -3.52 12.46
CA MET A 422 8.31 -4.07 11.32
C MET A 422 6.98 -3.37 11.12
N PHE A 423 6.25 -3.14 12.21
CA PHE A 423 4.99 -2.44 12.20
C PHE A 423 5.14 -0.98 11.71
N TYR A 424 6.12 -0.23 12.22
CA TYR A 424 6.43 1.12 11.75
C TYR A 424 6.72 1.16 10.25
N TYR A 425 7.52 0.23 9.73
CA TYR A 425 7.83 0.19 8.29
C TYR A 425 6.67 -0.26 7.42
N LEU A 426 5.83 -1.17 7.91
CA LEU A 426 4.58 -1.53 7.23
C LEU A 426 3.66 -0.31 7.10
N VAL A 427 3.55 0.49 8.17
CA VAL A 427 2.78 1.74 8.16
C VAL A 427 3.41 2.77 7.23
N LYS A 428 4.73 2.99 7.32
CA LYS A 428 5.47 3.93 6.47
C LYS A 428 5.37 3.59 4.99
N ALA A 429 5.66 2.35 4.60
CA ALA A 429 5.58 1.88 3.23
C ALA A 429 4.16 2.02 2.66
N LYS A 430 3.13 1.70 3.46
CA LYS A 430 1.73 1.90 3.05
C LYS A 430 1.33 3.37 2.95
N CYS A 431 1.95 4.27 3.71
CA CYS A 431 1.72 5.71 3.63
C CYS A 431 2.49 6.40 2.49
N GLU A 432 3.64 5.85 2.09
CA GLU A 432 4.44 6.35 0.97
C GLU A 432 3.95 5.81 -0.37
N ALA A 433 3.45 4.57 -0.42
CA ALA A 433 2.92 3.95 -1.64
C ALA A 433 1.50 4.40 -2.04
N ARG A 434 0.82 5.25 -1.25
CA ARG A 434 -0.59 5.62 -1.48
C ARG A 434 -0.86 7.10 -1.25
N ASN A 435 -1.52 7.74 -2.22
CA ASN A 435 -2.18 9.04 -2.05
C ASN A 435 -3.04 9.08 -0.76
N ARG A 436 -3.15 10.24 -0.10
CA ARG A 436 -3.84 10.45 1.19
C ARG A 436 -5.24 9.78 1.28
N SER A 437 -6.01 9.75 0.19
CA SER A 437 -7.33 9.10 0.09
C SER A 437 -7.30 7.58 0.27
N SER A 438 -6.20 6.95 -0.09
CA SER A 438 -6.00 5.52 -0.02
C SER A 438 -5.49 5.03 1.35
N ILE A 439 -5.01 5.96 2.18
CA ILE A 439 -4.65 5.69 3.58
C ILE A 439 -5.91 5.65 4.43
N LEU A 440 -6.89 6.54 4.19
CA LEU A 440 -8.28 6.41 4.66
C LEU A 440 -8.88 5.05 4.25
N ASN A 441 -8.65 4.60 3.01
CA ASN A 441 -9.02 3.25 2.63
C ASN A 441 -8.23 2.16 3.38
N LEU A 442 -7.05 2.37 3.96
CA LEU A 442 -6.40 1.37 4.81
C LEU A 442 -7.16 1.19 6.14
N PHE A 443 -7.81 2.25 6.64
CA PHE A 443 -8.64 2.21 7.84
C PHE A 443 -9.75 1.17 7.75
N ASP A 444 -10.52 1.12 6.67
CA ASP A 444 -11.58 0.12 6.56
C ASP A 444 -11.06 -1.28 6.16
N LYS A 445 -9.76 -1.47 5.85
CA LYS A 445 -9.18 -2.80 5.47
C LYS A 445 -8.86 -3.66 6.70
N LEU A 446 -8.90 -3.05 7.87
CA LEU A 446 -8.47 -3.60 9.13
C LEU A 446 -9.69 -4.17 9.90
N PRO A 447 -9.72 -5.48 10.21
CA PRO A 447 -10.84 -6.11 10.93
C PRO A 447 -11.20 -5.35 12.21
N GLN A 448 -12.50 -5.08 12.42
CA GLN A 448 -12.98 -4.26 13.55
C GLN A 448 -12.81 -4.92 14.93
N GLU A 449 -12.58 -6.24 14.97
CA GLU A 449 -12.77 -7.05 16.18
C GLU A 449 -11.49 -7.24 17.02
N VAL A 450 -10.31 -6.88 16.51
CA VAL A 450 -9.05 -7.10 17.25
C VAL A 450 -8.57 -5.79 17.89
N TYR A 451 -8.38 -5.78 19.22
CA TYR A 451 -7.89 -4.61 19.98
C TYR A 451 -6.57 -4.05 19.42
N MET A 452 -5.66 -4.94 19.00
CA MET A 452 -4.42 -4.56 18.33
C MET A 452 -4.69 -3.75 17.06
N ILE A 453 -5.69 -4.13 16.28
CA ILE A 453 -6.08 -3.47 15.03
C ILE A 453 -6.73 -2.09 15.28
N LYS A 454 -7.51 -1.95 16.36
CA LYS A 454 -7.96 -0.63 16.82
C LYS A 454 -6.77 0.27 17.14
N CYS A 455 -5.75 -0.24 17.82
CA CYS A 455 -4.52 0.52 18.11
C CYS A 455 -3.77 0.91 16.83
N ILE A 456 -3.63 -0.01 15.87
CA ILE A 456 -3.04 0.24 14.54
C ILE A 456 -3.76 1.38 13.82
N ARG A 457 -5.10 1.41 13.86
CA ARG A 457 -5.90 2.52 13.30
C ARG A 457 -5.54 3.85 13.97
N ARG A 458 -5.51 3.88 15.30
CA ARG A 458 -5.16 5.11 16.05
C ARG A 458 -3.79 5.66 15.65
N MET A 459 -2.83 4.75 15.54
CA MET A 459 -1.44 5.01 15.19
C MET A 459 -1.25 5.53 13.76
N VAL A 460 -1.99 5.01 12.78
CA VAL A 460 -1.93 5.48 11.38
C VAL A 460 -2.47 6.91 11.25
N MET A 461 -3.56 7.27 11.95
CA MET A 461 -4.06 8.65 11.95
C MET A 461 -3.01 9.64 12.47
N GLN A 462 -2.32 9.28 13.54
CA GLN A 462 -1.28 10.13 14.12
C GLN A 462 -0.11 10.36 13.17
N TYR A 463 0.36 9.32 12.47
CA TYR A 463 1.43 9.47 11.47
C TYR A 463 1.04 10.45 10.36
N LEU A 464 -0.22 10.41 9.89
CA LEU A 464 -0.72 11.33 8.87
C LEU A 464 -0.83 12.77 9.36
N VAL A 465 -1.23 12.98 10.60
CA VAL A 465 -1.32 14.30 11.23
C VAL A 465 0.08 14.89 11.43
N LEU A 466 1.06 14.10 11.88
CA LEU A 466 2.44 14.53 12.16
C LEU A 466 3.34 14.71 10.91
N LYS A 467 2.88 14.24 9.73
CA LYS A 467 3.59 14.42 8.45
C LYS A 467 3.25 15.75 7.77
N LYS A 468 2.12 16.38 8.13
CA LYS A 468 1.92 17.82 7.90
C LYS A 468 2.79 18.60 8.89
#